data_AF-A0AA36NAL5-F1
#
_entry.id   AF-A0AA36NAL5-F1
#
_cell.length_a   1.000
_cell.length_b   1.000
_cell.length_c   1.000
_cell.angle_alpha   90.00
_cell.angle_beta   90.00
_cell.angle_gamma   90.00
#
_symmetry.space_group_name_H-M   'P 1'
#
loop_
_entity.id
_entity.type
_entity.pdbx_description
1 polymer ?
#
loop_
_entity_poly.entity_id
_entity_poly.type
_entity_poly.pdbx_seq_one_letter_code
_entity_poly.pdbx_strand_id
1 'polypeptide(L)'
;MSGGRPQMLMCYLCGREFGSRSLPIHVPQCEKKWLAQESNKPAADRKALPPRPERLNAILAGNNLNDQERARFNEEMYNNYDQDVLDKCPWCGRTFTAHAMAIHAKSCTEDGGS
;
A
#
# COMPACT_ATOMS: atom_id res chain seq x y z
N MET A 1 -33.38 -5.28 -5.47
CA MET A 1 -32.16 -4.62 -5.97
C MET A 1 -31.18 -4.53 -4.82
N SER A 2 -30.18 -5.41 -4.77
CA SER A 2 -29.17 -5.38 -3.71
C SER A 2 -28.33 -4.13 -3.90
N GLY A 3 -28.60 -3.08 -3.11
CA GLY A 3 -27.77 -1.88 -3.05
C GLY A 3 -26.43 -2.23 -2.43
N GLY A 4 -25.51 -2.75 -3.26
CA GLY A 4 -24.13 -3.00 -2.85
C GLY A 4 -23.46 -1.70 -2.44
N ARG A 5 -22.68 -1.73 -1.36
CA ARG A 5 -21.81 -0.59 -1.03
C ARG A 5 -20.83 -0.40 -2.20
N PRO A 6 -20.63 0.83 -2.70
CA PRO A 6 -19.67 1.07 -3.76
C PRO A 6 -18.29 0.55 -3.34
N GLN A 7 -17.63 -0.23 -4.19
CA GLN A 7 -16.28 -0.69 -3.89
C GLN A 7 -15.33 0.52 -3.77
N MET A 8 -14.66 0.61 -2.63
CA MET A 8 -13.66 1.63 -2.35
C MET A 8 -12.37 1.29 -3.10
N LEU A 9 -11.51 2.28 -3.30
CA LEU A 9 -10.24 2.16 -4.02
C LEU A 9 -9.07 2.20 -3.03
N MET A 10 -8.17 1.22 -3.11
CA MET A 10 -7.02 1.11 -2.22
C MET A 10 -5.88 2.06 -2.62
N CYS A 11 -5.18 2.62 -1.65
CA CYS A 11 -3.92 3.33 -1.90
C CYS A 11 -2.75 2.35 -1.92
N TYR A 12 -1.96 2.36 -3.00
CA TYR A 12 -0.80 1.48 -3.19
C TYR A 12 0.32 1.67 -2.16
N LEU A 13 0.36 2.82 -1.47
CA LEU A 13 1.43 3.13 -0.51
C LEU A 13 1.09 2.80 0.94
N CYS A 14 -0.18 2.94 1.34
CA CYS A 14 -0.57 2.76 2.75
C CYS A 14 -1.61 1.68 2.97
N GLY A 15 -2.09 1.06 1.89
CA GLY A 15 -3.09 0.00 1.89
C GLY A 15 -4.47 0.38 2.42
N ARG A 16 -4.74 1.68 2.64
CA ARG A 16 -6.04 2.16 3.09
C ARG A 16 -6.98 2.39 1.90
N GLU A 17 -8.28 2.27 2.16
CA GLU A 17 -9.33 2.43 1.15
C GLU A 17 -9.95 3.83 1.16
N PHE A 18 -10.25 4.35 -0.03
CA PHE A 18 -10.79 5.69 -0.27
C PHE A 18 -11.89 5.67 -1.34
N GLY A 19 -12.75 6.68 -1.33
CA GLY A 19 -13.69 6.87 -2.44
C GLY A 19 -12.97 7.42 -3.67
N SER A 20 -13.57 7.29 -4.86
CA SER A 20 -12.95 7.77 -6.11
C SER A 20 -12.64 9.27 -6.10
N ARG A 21 -13.37 10.07 -5.32
CA ARG A 21 -13.10 11.52 -5.17
C ARG A 21 -12.03 11.83 -4.13
N SER A 22 -11.84 10.97 -3.12
CA SER A 22 -10.87 11.23 -2.05
C SER A 22 -9.51 10.62 -2.33
N LEU A 23 -9.43 9.54 -3.13
CA LEU A 23 -8.15 8.92 -3.50
C LEU A 23 -7.19 9.89 -4.22
N PRO A 24 -7.63 10.70 -5.21
CA PRO A 24 -6.74 11.66 -5.88
C PRO A 24 -6.17 12.74 -4.98
N ILE A 25 -6.90 13.09 -3.91
CA ILE A 25 -6.46 14.06 -2.91
C ILE A 25 -5.49 13.39 -1.93
N HIS A 26 -5.74 12.13 -1.60
CA HIS A 26 -4.96 11.35 -0.66
C HIS A 26 -3.56 10.99 -1.20
N VAL A 27 -3.47 10.46 -2.42
CA VAL A 27 -2.23 9.89 -2.96
C VAL A 27 -1.04 10.87 -2.90
N PRO A 28 -1.15 12.12 -3.36
CA PRO A 28 -0.02 13.07 -3.29
C PRO A 28 0.40 13.40 -1.84
N GLN A 29 -0.54 13.37 -0.89
CA GLN A 29 -0.22 13.57 0.53
C GLN A 29 0.44 12.34 1.13
N CYS A 30 0.01 11.15 0.71
CA CYS A 30 0.60 9.88 1.13
C CYS A 30 2.06 9.75 0.65
N GLU A 31 2.35 10.15 -0.58
CA GLU A 31 3.72 10.17 -1.13
C GLU A 31 4.64 11.14 -0.39
N LYS A 32 4.16 12.34 -0.08
CA LYS A 32 4.91 13.31 0.73
C LYS A 32 5.22 12.74 2.11
N LYS A 33 4.25 12.05 2.72
CA LYS A 33 4.44 11.39 4.01
C LYS A 33 5.43 10.24 3.92
N TRP A 34 5.37 9.42 2.87
CA TRP A 34 6.33 8.34 2.61
C TRP A 34 7.76 8.90 2.54
N LEU A 35 7.99 9.89 1.68
CA LEU A 35 9.31 10.49 1.50
C LEU A 35 9.86 11.08 2.81
N ALA A 36 9.00 11.72 3.62
CA ALA A 36 9.39 12.23 4.93
C ALA A 36 9.73 11.11 5.92
N GLN A 37 9.00 10.00 5.90
CA GLN A 37 9.28 8.83 6.73
C GLN A 37 10.61 8.18 6.33
N GLU A 38 10.85 7.99 5.04
CA GLU A 38 12.10 7.43 4.53
C GLU A 38 13.30 8.37 4.77
N SER A 39 13.13 9.69 4.66
CA SER A 39 14.23 10.64 4.96
C SER A 39 14.69 10.61 6.42
N ASN A 40 13.80 10.23 7.35
CA ASN A 40 14.12 10.10 8.77
C ASN A 40 14.86 8.80 9.11
N LYS A 41 14.94 7.83 8.18
CA LYS A 41 15.72 6.60 8.37
C LYS A 41 17.20 6.84 8.08
N PRO A 42 18.10 5.99 8.62
CA PRO A 42 19.49 5.91 8.17
C PRO A 42 19.56 5.71 6.65
N ALA A 43 20.55 6.30 5.99
CA ALA A 43 20.67 6.28 4.52
C ALA A 43 20.62 4.86 3.92
N ALA A 44 21.16 3.88 4.64
CA ALA A 44 21.18 2.47 4.23
C ALA A 44 19.79 1.80 4.26
N ASP A 45 18.86 2.30 5.08
CA ASP A 45 17.54 1.69 5.28
C ASP A 45 16.43 2.45 4.55
N ARG A 46 16.77 3.50 3.79
CA ARG A 46 15.80 4.30 3.03
C ARG A 46 15.35 3.55 1.80
N LYS A 47 14.04 3.44 1.63
CA LYS A 47 13.42 2.98 0.39
C LYS A 47 13.14 4.19 -0.53
N ALA A 48 13.30 4.00 -1.83
CA ALA A 48 12.81 4.96 -2.81
C ALA A 48 11.27 5.03 -2.76
N LEU A 49 10.68 6.10 -3.30
CA LEU A 49 9.25 6.13 -3.52
C LEU A 49 8.89 5.10 -4.61
N PRO A 50 7.99 4.13 -4.32
CA PRO A 50 7.54 3.20 -5.36
C PRO A 50 6.90 3.95 -6.52
N PRO A 51 7.09 3.47 -7.76
CA PRO A 51 6.52 4.10 -8.94
C PRO A 51 5.00 4.14 -8.81
N ARG A 52 4.38 5.24 -9.27
CA ARG A 52 2.91 5.32 -9.32
C ARG A 52 2.38 4.27 -10.32
N PRO A 53 1.45 3.40 -9.91
CA PRO A 53 0.86 2.42 -10.82
C PRO A 53 0.10 3.10 -11.96
N GLU A 54 0.23 2.59 -13.19
CA GLU A 54 -0.39 3.23 -14.36
C GLU A 54 -1.91 3.34 -14.24
N ARG A 55 -2.56 2.33 -13.67
CA ARG A 55 -4.02 2.32 -13.48
C ARG A 55 -4.50 3.43 -12.54
N LEU A 56 -3.64 3.93 -11.65
CA LEU A 56 -3.95 5.07 -10.79
C LEU A 56 -4.20 6.33 -11.60
N ASN A 57 -3.53 6.51 -12.73
CA ASN A 57 -3.69 7.70 -13.57
C ASN A 57 -5.13 7.88 -14.05
N ALA A 58 -5.84 6.80 -14.36
CA ALA A 58 -7.25 6.87 -14.74
C ALA A 58 -8.13 7.44 -13.61
N ILE A 59 -7.87 7.03 -12.36
CA ILE A 59 -8.57 7.56 -11.19
C ILE A 59 -8.22 9.03 -10.95
N LEU A 60 -6.94 9.39 -11.07
CA LEU A 60 -6.47 10.77 -10.90
C LEU A 60 -7.04 11.71 -11.97
N ALA A 61 -7.28 11.21 -13.18
CA ALA A 61 -7.95 11.93 -14.25
C ALA A 61 -9.47 12.09 -14.05
N GLY A 62 -10.03 11.51 -12.98
CA GLY A 62 -11.46 11.61 -12.65
C GLY A 62 -12.35 10.55 -13.32
N ASN A 63 -11.76 9.50 -13.91
CA ASN A 63 -12.55 8.44 -14.52
C ASN A 63 -13.29 7.62 -13.46
N ASN A 64 -14.55 7.31 -13.73
CA ASN A 64 -15.33 6.40 -12.90
C ASN A 64 -15.11 4.96 -13.35
N LEU A 65 -14.70 4.12 -12.41
CA LEU A 65 -14.60 2.68 -12.62
C LEU A 65 -15.90 1.99 -12.23
N ASN A 66 -16.28 0.96 -13.00
CA ASN A 66 -17.31 -0.01 -12.61
C ASN A 66 -16.77 -0.98 -11.54
N ASP A 67 -17.65 -1.82 -10.97
CA ASP A 67 -17.28 -2.71 -9.87
C ASP A 67 -16.18 -3.73 -10.23
N GLN A 68 -16.18 -4.26 -11.46
CA GLN A 68 -15.15 -5.19 -11.91
C GLN A 68 -13.79 -4.49 -12.06
N GLU A 69 -13.78 -3.26 -12.57
CA GLU A 69 -12.57 -2.46 -12.70
C GLU A 69 -12.02 -2.03 -11.33
N ARG A 70 -12.89 -1.76 -10.36
CA ARG A 70 -12.50 -1.46 -8.97
C ARG A 70 -11.84 -2.66 -8.30
N ALA A 71 -12.40 -3.86 -8.49
CA ALA A 71 -11.80 -5.09 -7.96
C ALA A 71 -10.38 -5.30 -8.51
N ARG A 72 -10.21 -5.17 -9.83
CA ARG A 72 -8.90 -5.28 -10.50
C ARG A 72 -7.92 -4.20 -10.03
N PHE A 73 -8.41 -2.96 -9.86
CA PHE A 73 -7.60 -1.88 -9.32
C PHE A 73 -7.09 -2.21 -7.91
N ASN A 74 -7.96 -2.68 -7.01
CA ASN A 74 -7.58 -3.00 -5.64
C ASN A 74 -6.60 -4.16 -5.56
N GLU A 75 -6.78 -5.20 -6.37
CA GLU A 75 -5.84 -6.32 -6.47
C GLU A 75 -4.45 -5.84 -6.92
N GLU A 76 -4.39 -5.00 -7.95
CA GLU A 76 -3.13 -4.40 -8.42
C GLU A 76 -2.49 -3.51 -7.34
N MET A 77 -3.26 -2.65 -6.67
CA MET A 77 -2.74 -1.80 -5.60
C MET A 77 -2.27 -2.60 -4.38
N TYR A 78 -2.94 -3.71 -4.07
CA TYR A 78 -2.54 -4.63 -3.01
C TYR A 78 -1.20 -5.28 -3.35
N ASN A 79 -1.04 -5.78 -4.58
CA ASN A 79 0.22 -6.40 -5.02
C ASN A 79 1.39 -5.40 -4.97
N ASN A 80 1.20 -4.17 -5.45
CA ASN A 80 2.22 -3.13 -5.35
C ASN A 80 2.56 -2.80 -3.88
N TYR A 81 1.54 -2.69 -3.03
CA TYR A 81 1.75 -2.44 -1.60
C TYR A 81 2.53 -3.58 -0.91
N ASP A 82 2.16 -4.83 -1.18
CA ASP A 82 2.83 -5.99 -0.60
C ASP A 82 4.29 -6.12 -1.05
N GLN A 83 4.57 -5.85 -2.34
CA GLN A 83 5.90 -6.02 -2.91
C GLN A 83 6.84 -4.84 -2.65
N ASP A 84 6.37 -3.60 -2.80
CA ASP A 84 7.24 -2.42 -2.78
C ASP A 84 7.30 -1.73 -1.41
N VAL A 85 6.26 -1.90 -0.59
CA VAL A 85 6.12 -1.17 0.68
C VAL A 85 6.39 -2.05 1.87
N LEU A 86 5.75 -3.22 1.94
CA LEU A 86 5.86 -4.10 3.10
C LEU A 86 7.26 -4.75 3.18
N ASP A 87 7.67 -5.04 4.40
CA ASP A 87 8.88 -5.79 4.71
C ASP A 87 8.50 -7.26 4.94
N LYS A 88 9.15 -8.15 4.20
CA LYS A 88 9.00 -9.59 4.37
C LYS A 88 9.89 -10.09 5.51
N CYS A 89 9.31 -10.81 6.46
CA CYS A 89 10.07 -11.47 7.51
C CYS A 89 10.94 -12.58 6.91
N PRO A 90 12.27 -12.60 7.16
CA PRO A 90 13.16 -13.61 6.59
C PRO A 90 12.91 -15.01 7.18
N TRP A 91 12.26 -15.10 8.33
CA TRP A 91 12.06 -16.36 9.06
C TRP A 91 10.72 -17.02 8.74
N CYS A 92 9.60 -16.28 8.85
CA CYS A 92 8.26 -16.83 8.59
C CYS A 92 7.65 -16.41 7.24
N GLY A 93 8.30 -15.52 6.49
CA GLY A 93 7.84 -15.08 5.17
C GLY A 93 6.63 -14.14 5.16
N ARG A 94 6.04 -13.80 6.31
CA ARG A 94 4.93 -12.83 6.42
C ARG A 94 5.40 -11.41 6.11
N THR A 95 4.54 -10.61 5.49
CA THR A 95 4.80 -9.20 5.16
C THR A 95 4.18 -8.26 6.20
N PHE A 96 4.90 -7.19 6.52
CA PHE A 96 4.51 -6.24 7.55
C PHE A 96 4.88 -4.81 7.17
N THR A 97 4.16 -3.82 7.69
CA THR A 97 4.67 -2.43 7.63
C THR A 97 5.96 -2.33 8.44
N ALA A 98 6.84 -1.38 8.12
CA ALA A 98 8.10 -1.20 8.85
C ALA A 98 7.94 -1.15 10.38
N HIS A 99 6.87 -0.49 10.87
CA HIS A 99 6.58 -0.45 12.31
C HIS A 99 6.17 -1.81 12.87
N ALA A 100 5.25 -2.52 12.19
CA ALA A 100 4.82 -3.84 12.62
C ALA A 100 5.95 -4.88 12.52
N MET A 101 6.81 -4.78 11.49
CA MET A 101 7.99 -5.61 11.33
C MET A 101 8.95 -5.44 12.50
N ALA A 102 9.20 -4.20 12.95
CA ALA A 102 10.06 -3.92 14.10
C ALA A 102 9.51 -4.51 15.42
N ILE A 103 8.19 -4.68 15.55
CA ILE A 103 7.57 -5.36 16.69
C ILE A 103 7.66 -6.88 16.51
N HIS A 104 7.29 -7.38 15.34
CA HIS A 104 7.28 -8.81 15.00
C HIS A 104 8.67 -9.45 15.13
N ALA A 105 9.72 -8.77 14.65
CA ALA A 105 11.10 -9.23 14.69
C ALA A 105 11.66 -9.43 16.11
N LYS A 106 10.97 -8.95 17.15
CA LYS A 106 11.35 -9.21 18.55
C LYS A 106 11.01 -10.63 19.00
N SER A 107 10.10 -11.31 18.31
CA SER A 107 9.59 -12.63 18.69
C SER A 107 9.73 -13.67 17.58
N CYS A 108 9.77 -13.26 16.32
CA CYS A 108 10.01 -14.17 15.21
C CYS A 108 11.50 -14.19 14.87
N THR A 109 12.15 -15.29 15.25
CA THR A 109 13.58 -15.57 15.06
C THR A 109 13.76 -16.87 14.27
N GLU A 110 15.00 -17.17 13.87
CA GLU A 110 15.39 -18.37 13.09
C GLU A 110 14.79 -19.67 13.64
N ASP A 111 14.81 -19.85 14.96
CA ASP A 111 14.30 -21.06 15.64
C ASP A 111 12.78 -21.09 15.87
N GLY A 112 12.04 -20.03 15.50
CA GLY A 112 10.65 -19.81 15.91
C GLY A 112 9.68 -19.38 14.80
N GLY A 113 10.03 -19.64 13.53
CA GLY A 113 9.19 -19.33 12.37
C GLY A 113 7.98 -20.25 12.24
N SER A 114 6.92 -19.99 13.02
CA SER A 114 5.56 -20.54 12.82
C SER A 114 4.62 -19.51 12.19
#